data_AF-A0A7D8EJV6-F1
#
_entry.id   AF-A0A7D8EJV6-F1
#
_cell.length_a   1.000
_cell.length_b   1.000
_cell.length_c   1.000
_cell.angle_alpha   90.00
_cell.angle_beta   90.00
_cell.angle_gamma   90.00
#
_symmetry.space_group_name_H-M   'P 1'
#
loop_
_entity.id
_entity.type
_entity.pdbx_description
1 polymer ?
#
loop_
_entity_poly.entity_id
_entity_poly.type
_entity_poly.pdbx_seq_one_letter_code
_entity_poly.pdbx_strand_id
1 'polypeptide(L)'
;MKKYQRYQAALAELIQFLDNGNMDAYFAQPTQGMQNALGEALGNYARVSENLYRQTFDQSAHDYRFAQWQLGVLAVVLVLILMVVWFGIRHALLNPLARVITHIREIASGDLTKTLTVSGRNEIGELAGTVEHMQRSLIDTVTQVREGSDAIYSGTSEIAAGNTDLSSRTEQQASALEETAASMEQLTATVKQNADNARQASQLAQSASETARHGGKVVDGVVNTMHEIADSSKKNR
;
A
#
# COMPACT_ATOMS: atom_id res chain seq x y z
N MET A 1 10.66 -94.74 -10.85
CA MET A 1 10.86 -95.71 -9.75
C MET A 1 10.42 -97.14 -10.09
N LYS A 2 9.20 -97.40 -10.60
CA LYS A 2 8.73 -98.78 -10.89
C LYS A 2 9.62 -99.62 -11.84
N LYS A 3 10.25 -99.00 -12.86
CA LYS A 3 11.16 -99.69 -13.79
C LYS A 3 12.51 -100.09 -13.16
N TYR A 4 13.01 -99.30 -12.21
CA TYR A 4 14.25 -99.59 -11.46
C TYR A 4 14.06 -100.81 -10.54
N GLN A 5 12.93 -100.87 -9.83
CA GLN A 5 12.58 -101.99 -8.97
C GLN A 5 12.44 -103.31 -9.74
N ARG A 6 11.84 -103.27 -10.94
CA ARG A 6 11.73 -104.45 -11.82
C ARG A 6 13.09 -104.95 -12.31
N TYR A 7 13.99 -104.04 -12.68
CA TYR A 7 15.34 -104.41 -13.10
C TYR A 7 16.16 -105.01 -11.94
N GLN A 8 16.09 -104.43 -10.74
CA GLN A 8 16.74 -105.00 -9.55
C GLN A 8 16.19 -106.39 -9.19
N ALA A 9 14.87 -106.58 -9.23
CA ALA A 9 14.25 -107.89 -8.97
C ALA A 9 14.70 -108.94 -9.99
N ALA A 10 14.78 -108.56 -11.27
CA ALA A 10 15.26 -109.44 -12.33
C ALA A 10 16.74 -109.81 -12.16
N LEU A 11 17.60 -108.88 -11.71
CA LEU A 11 18.99 -109.18 -11.38
C LEU A 11 19.11 -110.15 -10.20
N ALA A 12 18.25 -110.04 -9.18
CA ALA A 12 18.22 -110.96 -8.05
C ALA A 12 17.77 -112.38 -8.48
N GLU A 13 16.78 -112.48 -9.36
CA GLU A 13 16.34 -113.75 -9.97
C GLU A 13 17.43 -114.38 -10.85
N LEU A 14 18.19 -113.59 -11.63
CA LEU A 14 19.34 -114.10 -12.41
C LEU A 14 20.37 -114.78 -11.50
N ILE A 15 20.68 -114.16 -10.35
CA ILE A 15 21.63 -114.71 -9.38
C ILE A 15 21.08 -116.03 -8.80
N GLN A 16 19.78 -116.09 -8.51
CA GLN A 16 19.12 -117.29 -7.99
C GLN A 16 19.07 -118.43 -9.03
N PHE A 17 18.89 -118.12 -10.32
CA PHE A 17 18.96 -119.12 -11.39
C PHE A 17 20.38 -119.65 -11.60
N LEU A 18 21.39 -118.79 -11.44
CA LEU A 18 22.80 -119.17 -11.51
C LEU A 18 23.20 -120.11 -10.36
N ASP A 19 22.75 -119.81 -9.14
CA ASP A 19 23.04 -120.60 -7.93
C ASP A 19 22.38 -122.00 -7.97
N ASN A 20 21.20 -122.09 -8.60
CA ASN A 20 20.46 -123.34 -8.78
C ASN A 20 20.87 -124.14 -10.05
N GLY A 21 21.86 -123.69 -10.81
CA GLY A 21 22.34 -124.35 -12.03
C GLY A 21 21.34 -124.38 -13.21
N ASN A 22 20.27 -123.57 -13.15
CA ASN A 22 19.21 -123.56 -14.17
C ASN A 22 19.52 -122.55 -15.29
N MET A 23 20.36 -123.00 -16.23
CA MET A 23 20.84 -122.16 -17.34
C MET A 23 19.74 -121.78 -18.34
N ASP A 24 18.73 -122.65 -18.54
CA ASP A 24 17.61 -122.35 -19.46
C ASP A 24 16.77 -121.16 -18.95
N ALA A 25 16.46 -121.12 -17.65
CA ALA A 25 15.74 -120.01 -17.04
C ALA A 25 16.58 -118.73 -16.97
N TYR A 26 17.89 -118.85 -16.78
CA TYR A 26 18.83 -117.74 -16.77
C TYR A 26 18.84 -117.00 -18.13
N PHE A 27 18.98 -117.74 -19.23
CA PHE A 27 18.99 -117.14 -20.58
C PHE A 27 17.59 -116.69 -21.04
N ALA A 28 16.51 -117.32 -20.56
CA ALA A 28 15.15 -116.91 -20.87
C ALA A 28 14.72 -115.61 -20.18
N GLN A 29 15.47 -115.13 -19.18
CA GLN A 29 15.09 -113.97 -18.42
C GLN A 29 15.32 -112.66 -19.20
N PRO A 30 14.31 -111.79 -19.36
CA PRO A 30 14.39 -110.61 -20.24
C PRO A 30 15.10 -109.41 -19.59
N THR A 31 16.25 -109.65 -18.96
CA THR A 31 17.02 -108.67 -18.18
C THR A 31 17.60 -107.56 -19.04
N GLN A 32 18.03 -107.86 -20.26
CA GLN A 32 18.52 -106.86 -21.20
C GLN A 32 17.42 -105.91 -21.70
N GLY A 33 16.20 -106.42 -21.91
CA GLY A 33 15.03 -105.58 -22.20
C GLY A 33 14.68 -104.66 -21.03
N MET A 34 14.81 -105.15 -19.80
CA MET A 34 14.61 -104.33 -18.59
C MET A 34 15.72 -103.29 -18.38
N GLN A 35 16.97 -103.60 -18.70
CA GLN A 35 18.09 -102.66 -18.68
C GLN A 35 17.88 -101.51 -19.68
N ASN A 36 17.51 -101.85 -20.92
CA ASN A 36 17.21 -100.87 -21.96
C ASN A 36 16.01 -99.99 -21.57
N ALA A 37 14.94 -100.59 -21.04
CA ALA A 37 13.76 -99.86 -20.58
C ALA A 37 14.06 -98.92 -19.39
N LEU A 38 15.02 -99.26 -18.54
CA LEU A 38 15.52 -98.40 -17.46
C LEU A 38 16.39 -97.27 -18.01
N GLY A 39 17.31 -97.57 -18.93
CA GLY A 39 18.16 -96.58 -19.60
C GLY A 39 17.35 -95.53 -20.36
N GLU A 40 16.31 -95.97 -21.09
CA GLU A 40 15.38 -95.08 -21.78
C GLU A 40 14.58 -94.20 -20.80
N ALA A 41 14.15 -94.77 -19.67
CA ALA A 41 13.45 -94.00 -18.64
C ALA A 41 14.35 -92.97 -17.96
N LEU A 42 15.62 -93.29 -17.71
CA LEU A 42 16.62 -92.35 -17.19
C LEU A 42 16.95 -91.27 -18.22
N GLY A 43 17.10 -91.62 -19.49
CA GLY A 43 17.33 -90.67 -20.58
C GLY A 43 16.14 -89.74 -20.81
N ASN A 44 14.90 -90.23 -20.67
CA ASN A 44 13.71 -89.40 -20.73
C ASN A 44 13.60 -88.50 -19.50
N TYR A 45 13.92 -88.99 -18.30
CA TYR A 45 13.97 -88.17 -17.09
C TYR A 45 15.02 -87.06 -17.19
N ALA A 46 16.23 -87.37 -17.68
CA ALA A 46 17.28 -86.40 -17.90
C ALA A 46 16.85 -85.31 -18.91
N ARG A 47 16.23 -85.69 -20.03
CA ARG A 47 15.70 -84.74 -21.03
C ARG A 47 14.58 -83.86 -20.49
N VAL A 48 13.62 -84.44 -19.75
CA VAL A 48 12.52 -83.67 -19.14
C VAL A 48 13.07 -82.71 -18.09
N SER A 49 14.02 -83.17 -17.27
CA SER A 49 14.69 -82.35 -16.26
C SER A 49 15.46 -81.19 -16.90
N GLU A 50 16.27 -81.45 -17.94
CA GLU A 50 17.01 -80.42 -18.67
C GLU A 50 16.09 -79.38 -19.33
N ASN A 51 15.01 -79.83 -19.96
CA ASN A 51 14.02 -78.93 -20.55
C ASN A 51 13.33 -78.07 -19.50
N LEU A 52 13.00 -78.63 -18.33
CA LEU A 52 12.41 -77.89 -17.22
C LEU A 52 13.40 -76.85 -16.66
N TYR A 53 14.67 -77.21 -16.47
CA TYR A 53 15.71 -76.28 -16.03
C TYR A 53 15.90 -75.13 -17.02
N ARG A 54 15.99 -75.41 -18.32
CA ARG A 54 16.10 -74.38 -19.37
C ARG A 54 14.87 -73.47 -19.39
N GLN A 55 13.66 -74.04 -19.33
CA GLN A 55 12.41 -73.28 -19.31
C GLN A 55 12.31 -72.35 -18.09
N THR A 56 12.76 -72.79 -16.91
CA THR A 56 12.70 -71.99 -15.68
C THR A 56 13.73 -70.85 -15.69
N PHE A 57 14.92 -71.07 -16.27
CA PHE A 57 15.95 -70.03 -16.42
C PHE A 57 15.55 -68.96 -17.44
N ASP A 58 15.03 -69.36 -18.60
CA ASP A 58 14.58 -68.42 -19.65
C ASP A 58 13.38 -67.59 -19.18
N GLN A 59 12.48 -68.18 -18.40
CA GLN A 59 11.33 -67.50 -17.83
C GLN A 59 11.74 -66.49 -16.74
N SER A 60 12.72 -66.84 -15.90
CA SER A 60 13.25 -65.92 -14.88
C SER A 60 13.91 -64.68 -15.51
N ALA A 61 14.66 -64.83 -16.61
CA ALA A 61 15.30 -63.71 -17.29
C ALA A 61 14.27 -62.73 -17.92
N HIS A 62 13.13 -63.24 -18.38
CA HIS A 62 12.04 -62.42 -18.90
C HIS A 62 11.31 -61.62 -17.80
N ASP A 63 11.10 -62.22 -16.63
CA ASP A 63 10.42 -61.57 -15.51
C ASP A 63 11.23 -60.40 -14.92
N TYR A 64 12.56 -60.53 -14.85
CA TYR A 64 13.43 -59.42 -14.40
C TYR A 64 13.36 -58.20 -15.32
N ARG A 65 13.38 -58.41 -16.64
CA ARG A 65 13.31 -57.31 -17.62
C ARG A 65 11.94 -56.62 -17.60
N PHE A 66 10.87 -57.40 -17.41
CA PHE A 66 9.53 -56.87 -17.27
C PHE A 66 9.37 -56.03 -15.99
N ALA A 67 9.88 -56.52 -14.85
CA ALA A 67 9.87 -55.78 -13.58
C ALA A 67 10.68 -54.47 -13.65
N GLN A 68 11.85 -54.47 -14.29
CA GLN A 68 12.66 -53.26 -14.49
C GLN A 68 11.95 -52.21 -15.37
N TRP A 69 11.23 -52.64 -16.41
CA TRP A 69 10.47 -51.72 -17.25
C TRP A 69 9.31 -51.08 -16.48
N GLN A 70 8.59 -51.84 -15.65
CA GLN A 70 7.53 -51.31 -14.79
C GLN A 70 8.05 -50.26 -13.79
N LEU A 71 9.21 -50.52 -13.16
CA LEU A 71 9.86 -49.54 -12.28
C LEU A 71 10.28 -48.28 -13.04
N GLY A 72 10.81 -48.44 -14.26
CA GLY A 72 11.17 -47.31 -15.13
C GLY A 72 9.96 -46.46 -15.50
N VAL A 73 8.85 -47.08 -15.87
CA VAL A 73 7.59 -46.38 -16.17
C VAL A 73 7.07 -45.65 -14.93
N LEU A 74 7.06 -46.28 -13.76
CA LEU A 74 6.67 -45.63 -12.50
C LEU A 74 7.55 -44.42 -12.17
N ALA A 75 8.86 -44.53 -12.34
CA ALA A 75 9.78 -43.42 -12.13
C ALA A 75 9.51 -42.26 -13.09
N VAL A 76 9.27 -42.54 -14.38
CA VAL A 76 8.92 -41.52 -15.38
C VAL A 76 7.59 -40.84 -15.04
N VAL A 77 6.57 -41.61 -14.68
CA VAL A 77 5.26 -41.06 -14.27
C VAL A 77 5.42 -40.15 -13.04
N LEU A 78 6.21 -40.56 -12.05
CA LEU A 78 6.47 -39.76 -10.86
C LEU A 78 7.19 -38.45 -11.21
N VAL A 79 8.19 -38.50 -12.08
CA VAL A 79 8.88 -37.30 -12.59
C VAL A 79 7.93 -36.38 -13.35
N LEU A 80 7.04 -36.92 -14.19
CA LEU A 80 6.04 -36.13 -14.92
C LEU A 80 5.06 -35.45 -13.96
N ILE A 81 4.58 -36.15 -12.93
CA ILE A 81 3.71 -35.56 -11.90
C ILE A 81 4.44 -34.42 -11.19
N LEU A 82 5.70 -34.61 -10.79
CA LEU A 82 6.49 -33.56 -10.15
C LEU A 82 6.68 -32.34 -11.06
N MET A 83 6.93 -32.54 -12.36
CA MET A 83 7.01 -31.44 -13.32
C MET A 83 5.68 -30.68 -13.44
N VAL A 84 4.56 -31.39 -13.54
CA VAL A 84 3.23 -30.77 -13.64
C VAL A 84 2.89 -29.97 -12.39
N VAL A 85 3.13 -30.53 -11.20
CA VAL A 85 2.90 -29.83 -9.93
C VAL A 85 3.82 -28.61 -9.81
N TRP A 86 5.11 -28.75 -10.12
CA TRP A 86 6.06 -27.64 -10.10
C TRP A 86 5.64 -26.50 -11.03
N PHE A 87 5.25 -26.85 -12.26
CA PHE A 87 4.75 -25.89 -13.24
C PHE A 87 3.44 -25.23 -12.77
N GLY A 88 2.51 -26.03 -12.24
CA GLY A 88 1.24 -25.56 -11.69
C GLY A 88 1.42 -24.58 -10.55
N ILE A 89 2.24 -24.89 -9.55
CA ILE A 89 2.55 -23.99 -8.42
C ILE A 89 3.19 -22.69 -8.92
N ARG A 90 4.16 -22.79 -9.83
CA ARG A 90 4.85 -21.61 -10.34
C ARG A 90 3.91 -20.67 -11.09
N HIS A 91 3.02 -21.22 -11.92
CA HIS A 91 2.11 -20.42 -12.74
C HIS A 91 0.88 -19.93 -11.96
N ALA A 92 0.34 -20.73 -11.05
CA ALA A 92 -0.87 -20.43 -10.30
C ALA A 92 -0.64 -19.62 -9.02
N LEU A 93 0.53 -19.74 -8.38
CA LEU A 93 0.83 -19.09 -7.09
C LEU A 93 1.99 -18.11 -7.18
N LEU A 94 3.18 -18.55 -7.61
CA LEU A 94 4.39 -17.72 -7.52
C LEU A 94 4.36 -16.52 -8.47
N ASN A 95 3.97 -16.72 -9.73
CA ASN A 95 3.93 -15.64 -10.71
C ASN A 95 2.88 -14.56 -10.39
N PRO A 96 1.62 -14.89 -10.01
CA PRO A 96 0.66 -13.89 -9.56
C PRO A 96 1.09 -13.18 -8.28
N LEU A 97 1.63 -13.91 -7.29
CA LEU A 97 2.12 -13.32 -6.05
C LEU A 97 3.25 -12.30 -6.29
N ALA A 98 4.19 -12.62 -7.18
CA ALA A 98 5.26 -11.69 -7.56
C ALA A 98 4.69 -10.39 -8.18
N ARG A 99 3.63 -10.48 -8.99
CA ARG A 99 2.94 -9.31 -9.56
C ARG A 99 2.30 -8.45 -8.47
N VAL A 100 1.62 -9.06 -7.50
CA VAL A 100 1.05 -8.34 -6.34
C VAL A 100 2.15 -7.62 -5.56
N ILE A 101 3.27 -8.29 -5.28
CA ILE A 101 4.40 -7.69 -4.53
C ILE A 101 4.99 -6.50 -5.30
N THR A 102 5.20 -6.63 -6.61
CA THR A 102 5.67 -5.52 -7.44
C THR A 102 4.69 -4.35 -7.39
N HIS A 103 3.39 -4.60 -7.46
CA HIS A 103 2.39 -3.55 -7.41
C HIS A 103 2.34 -2.85 -6.04
N ILE A 104 2.50 -3.58 -4.94
CA ILE A 104 2.64 -2.99 -3.60
C ILE A 104 3.89 -2.10 -3.53
N ARG A 105 5.00 -2.46 -4.19
CA ARG A 105 6.20 -1.61 -4.26
C ARG A 105 5.94 -0.33 -5.05
N GLU A 106 5.17 -0.39 -6.13
CA GLU A 106 4.74 0.80 -6.90
C GLU A 106 3.91 1.75 -6.01
N ILE A 107 2.90 1.21 -5.31
CA ILE A 107 2.09 1.95 -4.34
C ILE A 107 2.98 2.59 -3.25
N ALA A 108 3.92 1.82 -2.69
CA ALA A 108 4.84 2.30 -1.66
C ALA A 108 5.81 3.37 -2.17
N SER A 109 6.10 3.39 -3.48
CA SER A 109 6.89 4.45 -4.12
C SER A 109 6.07 5.71 -4.46
N GLY A 110 4.75 5.68 -4.22
CA GLY A 110 3.82 6.78 -4.49
C GLY A 110 3.18 6.75 -5.88
N ASP A 111 3.48 5.75 -6.72
CA ASP A 111 2.80 5.57 -8.00
C ASP A 111 1.50 4.78 -7.82
N LEU A 112 0.38 5.51 -7.72
CA LEU A 112 -0.96 4.94 -7.61
C LEU A 112 -1.65 4.80 -8.98
N THR A 113 -0.97 5.05 -10.10
CA THR A 113 -1.59 5.08 -11.43
C THR A 113 -1.65 3.71 -12.12
N LYS A 114 -0.87 2.74 -11.62
CA LYS A 114 -0.80 1.39 -12.18
C LYS A 114 -2.04 0.57 -11.82
N THR A 115 -2.37 -0.39 -12.67
CA THR A 115 -3.52 -1.30 -12.44
C THR A 115 -3.02 -2.72 -12.23
N LEU A 116 -3.51 -3.39 -11.19
CA LEU A 116 -3.20 -4.79 -10.93
C LEU A 116 -4.19 -5.72 -11.64
N THR A 117 -3.75 -6.36 -12.73
CA THR A 117 -4.53 -7.40 -13.39
C THR A 117 -4.10 -8.79 -12.90
N VAL A 118 -4.77 -9.30 -11.87
CA VAL A 118 -4.62 -10.69 -11.41
C VAL A 118 -6.00 -11.35 -11.45
N SER A 119 -6.16 -12.32 -12.34
CA SER A 119 -7.38 -13.10 -12.46
C SER A 119 -7.22 -14.44 -11.74
N GLY A 120 -8.13 -14.74 -10.82
CA GLY A 120 -8.16 -16.00 -10.08
C GLY A 120 -9.24 -15.98 -9.00
N ARG A 121 -9.91 -17.11 -8.76
CA ARG A 121 -10.90 -17.26 -7.65
C ARG A 121 -10.26 -17.85 -6.39
N ASN A 122 -8.94 -17.77 -6.28
CA ASN A 122 -8.16 -18.26 -5.14
C ASN A 122 -7.75 -17.09 -4.23
N GLU A 123 -7.07 -17.42 -3.14
CA GLU A 123 -6.59 -16.48 -2.12
C GLU A 123 -5.68 -15.39 -2.72
N ILE A 124 -4.98 -15.68 -3.82
CA ILE A 124 -4.15 -14.68 -4.51
C ILE A 124 -5.01 -13.65 -5.27
N GLY A 125 -6.14 -14.09 -5.83
CA GLY A 125 -7.12 -13.19 -6.43
C GLY A 125 -7.81 -12.30 -5.38
N GLU A 126 -8.14 -12.87 -4.21
CA GLU A 126 -8.66 -12.10 -3.08
C GLU A 126 -7.64 -11.07 -2.58
N LEU A 127 -6.38 -11.50 -2.36
CA LEU A 127 -5.29 -10.60 -1.99
C LEU A 127 -5.11 -9.45 -2.99
N ALA A 128 -5.15 -9.75 -4.30
CA ALA A 128 -5.07 -8.73 -5.34
C ALA A 128 -6.23 -7.72 -5.26
N GLY A 129 -7.45 -8.21 -5.04
CA GLY A 129 -8.62 -7.35 -4.85
C GLY A 129 -8.53 -6.47 -3.60
N THR A 130 -8.03 -7.01 -2.48
CA THR A 130 -7.78 -6.22 -1.27
C THR A 130 -6.72 -5.14 -1.48
N VAL A 131 -5.63 -5.46 -2.18
CA VAL A 131 -4.58 -4.49 -2.53
C VAL A 131 -5.13 -3.40 -3.45
N GLU A 132 -5.98 -3.74 -4.41
CA GLU A 132 -6.65 -2.77 -5.28
C GLU A 132 -7.58 -1.85 -4.48
N HIS A 133 -8.33 -2.40 -3.50
CA HIS A 133 -9.14 -1.58 -2.61
C HIS A 133 -8.30 -0.61 -1.78
N MET A 134 -7.18 -1.08 -1.21
CA MET A 134 -6.22 -0.24 -0.48
C MET A 134 -5.67 0.89 -1.37
N GLN A 135 -5.31 0.58 -2.62
CA GLN A 135 -4.85 1.58 -3.59
C GLN A 135 -5.90 2.68 -3.82
N ARG A 136 -7.17 2.30 -4.05
CA ARG A 136 -8.26 3.28 -4.24
C ARG A 136 -8.45 4.17 -3.02
N SER A 137 -8.47 3.60 -1.82
CA SER A 137 -8.58 4.39 -0.59
C SER A 137 -7.40 5.36 -0.40
N LEU A 138 -6.19 4.98 -0.81
CA LEU A 138 -5.04 5.87 -0.83
C LEU A 138 -5.20 7.00 -1.86
N ILE A 139 -5.69 6.69 -3.07
CA ILE A 139 -5.99 7.70 -4.10
C ILE A 139 -7.01 8.72 -3.57
N ASP A 140 -8.10 8.24 -2.95
CA ASP A 140 -9.14 9.12 -2.40
C ASP A 140 -8.58 10.01 -1.30
N THR A 141 -7.77 9.45 -0.39
CA THR A 141 -7.12 10.19 0.70
C THR A 141 -6.19 11.28 0.15
N VAL A 142 -5.33 10.94 -0.81
CA VAL A 142 -4.40 11.90 -1.44
C VAL A 142 -5.16 12.98 -2.20
N THR A 143 -6.25 12.62 -2.88
CA THR A 143 -7.12 13.56 -3.60
C THR A 143 -7.73 14.56 -2.64
N GLN A 144 -8.30 14.08 -1.52
CA GLN A 144 -8.89 14.95 -0.50
C GLN A 144 -7.86 15.87 0.16
N VAL A 145 -6.65 15.39 0.43
CA VAL A 145 -5.54 16.22 0.94
C VAL A 145 -5.16 17.31 -0.07
N ARG A 146 -5.12 16.98 -1.36
CA ARG A 146 -4.82 17.94 -2.43
C ARG A 146 -5.91 19.00 -2.55
N GLU A 147 -7.18 18.61 -2.59
CA GLU A 147 -8.32 19.53 -2.62
C GLU A 147 -8.33 20.47 -1.40
N GLY A 148 -8.06 19.93 -0.21
CA GLY A 148 -7.93 20.74 1.00
C GLY A 148 -6.76 21.73 0.92
N SER A 149 -5.63 21.33 0.33
CA SER A 149 -4.47 22.20 0.13
C SER A 149 -4.77 23.32 -0.87
N ASP A 150 -5.46 23.02 -1.96
CA ASP A 150 -5.88 24.00 -2.97
C ASP A 150 -6.88 25.01 -2.36
N ALA A 151 -7.81 24.55 -1.51
CA ALA A 151 -8.72 25.41 -0.77
C ALA A 151 -7.98 26.35 0.22
N ILE A 152 -7.00 25.83 0.96
CA ILE A 152 -6.15 26.63 1.85
C ILE A 152 -5.36 27.66 1.04
N TYR A 153 -4.78 27.27 -0.10
CA TYR A 153 -4.04 28.18 -0.97
C TYR A 153 -4.93 29.32 -1.46
N SER A 154 -6.14 29.01 -1.93
CA SER A 154 -7.12 30.03 -2.34
C SER A 154 -7.49 30.96 -1.18
N GLY A 155 -7.83 30.41 0.00
CA GLY A 155 -8.22 31.20 1.16
C GLY A 155 -7.08 32.08 1.70
N THR A 156 -5.85 31.60 1.69
CA THR A 156 -4.68 32.40 2.11
C THR A 156 -4.37 33.51 1.11
N SER A 157 -4.57 33.29 -0.19
CA SER A 157 -4.46 34.34 -1.21
C SER A 157 -5.53 35.44 -1.03
N GLU A 158 -6.76 35.06 -0.69
CA GLU A 158 -7.84 36.00 -0.40
C GLU A 158 -7.55 36.82 0.87
N ILE A 159 -7.05 36.18 1.94
CA ILE A 159 -6.61 36.86 3.16
C ILE A 159 -5.49 37.86 2.86
N ALA A 160 -4.49 37.48 2.05
CA ALA A 160 -3.39 38.36 1.69
C ALA A 160 -3.86 39.61 0.92
N ALA A 161 -4.79 39.43 -0.02
CA ALA A 161 -5.42 40.53 -0.73
C ALA A 161 -6.22 41.43 0.23
N GLY A 162 -7.04 40.86 1.10
CA GLY A 162 -7.81 41.59 2.11
C GLY A 162 -6.93 42.34 3.11
N ASN A 163 -5.80 41.77 3.52
CA ASN A 163 -4.84 42.43 4.40
C ASN A 163 -4.15 43.62 3.71
N THR A 164 -3.90 43.52 2.41
CA THR A 164 -3.35 44.64 1.62
C THR A 164 -4.35 45.80 1.53
N ASP A 165 -5.63 45.50 1.26
CA ASP A 165 -6.71 46.52 1.28
C ASP A 165 -6.85 47.16 2.67
N LEU A 166 -6.88 46.36 3.73
CA LEU A 166 -6.98 46.85 5.10
C LEU A 166 -5.79 47.74 5.48
N SER A 167 -4.58 47.36 5.10
CA SER A 167 -3.38 48.18 5.31
C SER A 167 -3.50 49.52 4.60
N SER A 168 -3.92 49.53 3.33
CA SER A 168 -4.12 50.76 2.56
C SER A 168 -5.17 51.69 3.20
N ARG A 169 -6.29 51.12 3.66
CA ARG A 169 -7.33 51.89 4.36
C ARG A 169 -6.86 52.42 5.71
N THR A 170 -6.01 51.68 6.40
CA THR A 170 -5.40 52.09 7.66
C THR A 170 -4.44 53.26 7.43
N GLU A 171 -3.61 53.22 6.38
CA GLU A 171 -2.76 54.33 5.96
C GLU A 171 -3.59 55.58 5.59
N GLN A 172 -4.68 55.42 4.84
CA GLN A 172 -5.59 56.52 4.52
C GLN A 172 -6.23 57.13 5.79
N GLN A 173 -6.67 56.30 6.73
CA GLN A 173 -7.23 56.76 7.99
C GLN A 173 -6.20 57.50 8.85
N ALA A 174 -4.96 57.01 8.91
CA ALA A 174 -3.88 57.69 9.60
C ALA A 174 -3.64 59.08 9.01
N SER A 175 -3.58 59.19 7.68
CA SER A 175 -3.43 60.47 6.99
C SER A 175 -4.62 61.43 7.25
N ALA A 176 -5.85 60.93 7.25
CA ALA A 176 -7.03 61.74 7.58
C ALA A 176 -7.03 62.24 9.03
N LEU A 177 -6.51 61.43 9.96
CA LEU A 177 -6.32 61.82 11.36
C LEU A 177 -5.24 62.89 11.50
N GLU A 178 -4.14 62.82 10.73
CA GLU A 178 -3.13 63.87 10.69
C GLU A 178 -3.71 65.20 10.19
N GLU A 179 -4.52 65.19 9.12
CA GLU A 179 -5.19 66.37 8.61
C GLU A 179 -6.20 66.96 9.62
N THR A 180 -6.92 66.08 10.33
CA THR A 180 -7.83 66.49 11.41
C THR A 180 -7.08 67.13 12.57
N ALA A 181 -5.94 66.56 12.97
CA ALA A 181 -5.09 67.11 14.02
C ALA A 181 -4.55 68.50 13.64
N ALA A 182 -4.04 68.66 12.42
CA ALA A 182 -3.59 69.95 11.89
C ALA A 182 -4.72 70.99 11.84
N SER A 183 -5.92 70.58 11.42
CA SER A 183 -7.11 71.43 11.43
C SER A 183 -7.48 71.87 12.85
N MET A 184 -7.35 70.98 13.84
CA MET A 184 -7.58 71.29 15.25
C MET A 184 -6.52 72.26 15.82
N GLU A 185 -5.27 72.17 15.38
CA GLU A 185 -4.23 73.16 15.72
C GLU A 185 -4.57 74.55 15.16
N GLN A 186 -4.98 74.63 13.89
CA GLN A 186 -5.41 75.89 13.27
C GLN A 186 -6.65 76.47 13.95
N LEU A 187 -7.64 75.64 14.28
CA LEU A 187 -8.82 76.06 15.03
C LEU A 187 -8.44 76.58 16.42
N THR A 188 -7.54 75.89 17.13
CA THR A 188 -7.05 76.32 18.44
C THR A 188 -6.35 77.67 18.37
N ALA A 189 -5.50 77.89 17.34
CA ALA A 189 -4.86 79.17 17.09
C ALA A 189 -5.90 80.29 16.84
N THR A 190 -6.91 80.00 16.03
CA THR A 190 -7.99 80.95 15.72
C THR A 190 -8.83 81.29 16.95
N VAL A 191 -9.17 80.30 17.79
CA VAL A 191 -9.89 80.52 19.04
C VAL A 191 -9.05 81.38 20.00
N LYS A 192 -7.75 81.13 20.10
CA LYS A 192 -6.84 81.96 20.91
C LYS A 192 -6.80 83.40 20.40
N GLN A 193 -6.67 83.60 19.09
CA GLN A 193 -6.71 84.94 18.49
C GLN A 193 -8.05 85.65 18.75
N ASN A 194 -9.18 84.94 18.65
CA ASN A 194 -10.50 85.50 18.95
C ASN A 194 -10.63 85.90 20.42
N ALA A 195 -10.07 85.10 21.35
CA ALA A 195 -10.05 85.43 22.77
C ALA A 195 -9.21 86.68 23.05
N ASP A 196 -8.04 86.81 22.42
CA ASP A 196 -7.17 88.00 22.55
C ASP A 196 -7.84 89.25 21.95
N ASN A 197 -8.50 89.12 20.80
CA ASN A 197 -9.29 90.19 20.19
C ASN A 197 -10.44 90.65 21.09
N ALA A 198 -11.19 89.70 21.67
CA ALA A 198 -12.27 90.01 22.60
C ALA A 198 -11.75 90.73 23.86
N ARG A 199 -10.57 90.34 24.36
CA ARG A 199 -9.91 90.98 25.49
C ARG A 199 -9.48 92.42 25.16
N GLN A 200 -8.88 92.64 23.99
CA GLN A 200 -8.51 93.98 23.50
C GLN A 200 -9.74 94.87 23.31
N ALA A 201 -10.81 94.35 22.69
CA ALA A 201 -12.06 95.08 22.50
C ALA A 201 -12.70 95.48 23.84
N SER A 202 -12.68 94.59 24.82
CA SER A 202 -13.14 94.87 26.18
C SER A 202 -12.33 95.99 26.85
N GLN A 203 -11.00 95.98 26.73
CA GLN A 203 -10.14 97.06 27.23
C GLN A 203 -10.42 98.39 26.55
N LEU A 204 -10.58 98.39 25.22
CA LEU A 204 -10.91 99.60 24.46
C LEU A 204 -12.26 100.18 24.88
N ALA A 205 -13.28 99.34 25.06
CA ALA A 205 -14.59 99.73 25.56
C ALA A 205 -14.52 100.32 26.98
N GLN A 206 -13.70 99.75 27.86
CA GLN A 206 -13.43 100.28 29.21
C GLN A 206 -12.82 101.68 29.13
N SER A 207 -11.76 101.87 28.34
CA SER A 207 -11.11 103.18 28.17
C SER A 207 -12.01 104.23 27.53
N ALA A 208 -12.86 103.84 26.55
CA ALA A 208 -13.84 104.71 25.95
C ALA A 208 -14.91 105.15 26.97
N SER A 209 -15.39 104.22 27.81
CA SER A 209 -16.32 104.51 28.91
C SER A 209 -15.71 105.46 29.94
N GLU A 210 -14.44 105.27 30.32
CA GLU A 210 -13.73 106.19 31.21
C GLU A 210 -13.57 107.59 30.61
N THR A 211 -13.23 107.68 29.32
CA THR A 211 -13.11 108.94 28.59
C THR A 211 -14.46 109.65 28.52
N ALA A 212 -15.53 108.94 28.18
CA ALA A 212 -16.89 109.47 28.18
C ALA A 212 -17.30 109.97 29.58
N ARG A 213 -16.96 109.24 30.64
CA ARG A 213 -17.19 109.66 32.03
C ARG A 213 -16.41 110.93 32.39
N HIS A 214 -15.15 111.04 31.96
CA HIS A 214 -14.35 112.24 32.18
C HIS A 214 -14.91 113.44 31.40
N GLY A 215 -15.28 113.25 30.13
CA GLY A 215 -15.96 114.26 29.32
C GLY A 215 -17.28 114.72 29.94
N GLY A 216 -18.07 113.79 30.48
CA GLY A 216 -19.28 114.10 31.25
C GLY A 216 -19.01 115.03 32.43
N LYS A 217 -17.95 114.76 33.23
CA LYS A 217 -17.54 115.65 34.33
C LYS A 217 -17.13 117.04 33.85
N VAL A 218 -16.46 117.14 32.69
CA VAL A 218 -16.08 118.44 32.10
C VAL A 218 -17.33 119.21 31.67
N VAL A 219 -18.29 118.56 31.01
CA VAL A 219 -19.56 119.17 30.62
C VAL A 219 -20.36 119.63 31.84
N ASP A 220 -20.46 118.81 32.88
CA ASP A 220 -21.09 119.19 34.16
C ASP A 220 -20.41 120.44 34.76
N GLY A 221 -19.08 120.50 34.72
CA GLY A 221 -18.30 121.67 35.13
C GLY A 221 -18.68 122.93 34.34
N VAL A 222 -18.76 122.84 33.00
CA VAL A 222 -19.16 123.95 32.13
C VAL A 222 -20.60 124.42 32.43
N VAL A 223 -21.53 123.48 32.67
CA VAL A 223 -22.92 123.81 33.03
C VAL A 223 -22.99 124.54 34.37
N ASN A 224 -22.19 124.13 35.37
CA ASN A 224 -22.08 124.83 36.65
C ASN A 224 -21.51 126.24 36.47
N THR A 225 -20.44 126.42 35.70
CA THR A 225 -19.89 127.76 35.40
C THR A 225 -20.89 128.64 34.65
N MET A 226 -21.67 128.08 33.71
CA MET A 226 -22.76 128.78 33.04
C MET A 226 -23.84 129.25 34.04
N HIS A 227 -24.19 128.43 35.03
CA HIS A 227 -25.10 128.82 36.12
C HIS A 227 -24.51 129.96 36.97
N GLU A 228 -23.24 129.88 37.36
CA GLU A 228 -22.56 130.95 38.11
C GLU A 228 -22.50 132.27 37.34
N ILE A 229 -22.28 132.24 36.01
CA ILE A 229 -22.33 133.42 35.12
C ILE A 229 -23.76 133.99 35.07
N ALA A 230 -24.77 133.13 34.97
CA ALA A 230 -26.17 133.56 34.96
C ALA A 230 -26.59 134.20 36.30
N ASP A 231 -26.16 133.62 37.43
CA ASP A 231 -26.46 134.13 38.77
C ASP A 231 -25.71 135.44 39.08
N SER A 232 -24.43 135.55 38.69
CA SER A 232 -23.66 136.80 38.80
C SER A 232 -24.21 137.91 37.90
N SER A 233 -24.78 137.56 36.75
CA SER A 233 -25.51 138.51 35.89
C SER A 233 -26.83 138.98 36.51
N LYS A 234 -27.52 138.15 37.30
CA LYS A 234 -28.69 138.56 38.09
C LYS A 234 -28.35 139.44 39.28
N LYS A 235 -27.17 139.26 39.89
CA LYS A 235 -26.72 140.03 41.08
C LYS A 235 -26.18 141.43 40.74
N ASN A 236 -25.81 141.67 39.48
CA ASN A 236 -25.38 142.99 38.97
C ASN A 236 -26.52 143.79 38.31
N ARG A 237 -27.77 143.48 38.67
CA ARG A 237 -28.99 144.17 38.25
C ARG A 237 -29.77 144.61 39.47
#